data_AF-F3FVW7-F1
#
_entry.id   AF-F3FVW7-F1
#
_cell.length_a   1.000
_cell.length_b   1.000
_cell.length_c   1.000
_cell.angle_alpha   90.00
_cell.angle_beta   90.00
_cell.angle_gamma   90.00
#
_symmetry.space_group_name_H-M   'P 1'
#
loop_
_entity.id
_entity.type
_entity.pdbx_description
1 polymer ?
#
loop_
_entity_poly.entity_id
_entity_poly.type
_entity_poly.pdbx_seq_one_letter_code
_entity_poly.pdbx_strand_id
1 'polypeptide(L)'
;YIRRPPYWEGALAGERTLKGMRALAVLPDNITTDHLSPSNAIMLDSAAGEYLAKMGLPEEDFNSYATHRGDHLTAQRATFANPQLVNEMAVVDGKVKKGSLTRIEPEGVV
;
A
#
# COMPACT_ATOMS: atom_id res chain seq x y z
N TYR A 1 -3.00 -12.83 -10.69
CA TYR A 1 -2.26 -13.85 -9.92
C TYR A 1 -0.77 -13.90 -10.21
N ILE A 2 -0.29 -14.10 -11.45
CA ILE A 2 1.16 -14.09 -11.76
C ILE A 2 1.47 -12.99 -12.78
N ARG A 3 2.47 -12.14 -12.49
CA ARG A 3 2.99 -11.12 -13.41
C ARG A 3 4.50 -11.02 -13.30
N ARG A 4 5.16 -10.80 -14.43
CA ARG A 4 6.59 -10.48 -14.48
C ARG A 4 6.83 -9.12 -13.78
N PRO A 5 7.58 -9.04 -12.66
CA PRO A 5 7.87 -7.76 -12.01
C PRO A 5 8.95 -6.96 -12.77
N PRO A 6 8.99 -5.63 -12.61
CA PRO A 6 9.90 -4.75 -13.34
C PRO A 6 11.29 -4.64 -12.69
N TYR A 7 11.64 -5.50 -11.73
CA TYR A 7 12.84 -5.29 -10.88
C TYR A 7 14.17 -5.33 -11.64
N TRP A 8 14.20 -5.97 -12.81
CA TRP A 8 15.38 -6.10 -13.69
C TRP A 8 15.34 -5.14 -14.89
N GLU A 9 14.40 -4.21 -14.92
CA GLU A 9 14.31 -3.18 -15.95
C GLU A 9 15.03 -1.93 -15.44
N GLY A 10 16.31 -1.76 -15.81
CA GLY A 10 17.09 -0.53 -15.54
C GLY A 10 18.47 -0.76 -14.91
N ALA A 11 19.21 0.34 -14.74
CA ALA A 11 20.54 0.34 -14.15
C ALA A 11 20.45 0.35 -12.60
N LEU A 12 20.40 -0.83 -11.99
CA LEU A 12 20.34 -1.01 -10.52
C LEU A 12 21.59 -0.51 -9.76
N ALA A 13 22.64 -0.12 -10.48
CA ALA A 13 23.95 0.25 -9.91
C ALA A 13 24.35 1.72 -10.17
N GLY A 14 23.38 2.61 -10.41
CA GLY A 14 23.64 4.05 -10.55
C GLY A 14 23.96 4.75 -9.22
N GLU A 15 24.54 5.94 -9.29
CA GLU A 15 24.75 6.79 -8.13
C GLU A 15 23.40 7.16 -7.47
N ARG A 16 23.37 7.21 -6.13
CA ARG A 16 22.14 7.55 -5.40
C ARG A 16 21.85 9.05 -5.55
N THR A 17 20.80 9.40 -6.29
CA THR A 17 20.47 10.78 -6.66
C THR A 17 19.31 11.40 -5.87
N LEU A 18 18.78 10.69 -4.86
CA LEU A 18 17.56 11.11 -4.16
C LEU A 18 17.74 12.45 -3.43
N LYS A 19 16.96 13.46 -3.83
CA LYS A 19 16.89 14.80 -3.21
C LYS A 19 15.43 15.23 -3.07
N GLY A 20 15.12 16.02 -2.04
CA GLY A 20 13.76 16.56 -1.83
C GLY A 20 12.69 15.48 -1.57
N MET A 21 13.07 14.34 -0.99
CA MET A 21 12.13 13.27 -0.65
C MET A 21 11.10 13.74 0.36
N ARG A 22 9.90 13.17 0.27
CA ARG A 22 8.81 13.39 1.22
C ARG A 22 8.54 12.11 1.98
N ALA A 23 8.19 12.24 3.25
CA ALA A 23 7.75 11.10 4.04
C ALA A 23 6.46 10.54 3.42
N LEU A 24 6.45 9.24 3.13
CA LEU A 24 5.24 8.53 2.73
C LEU A 24 4.40 8.13 3.94
N ALA A 25 5.06 7.82 5.06
CA ALA A 25 4.43 7.48 6.33
C ALA A 25 5.39 7.77 7.49
N VAL A 26 4.84 8.13 8.64
CA VAL A 26 5.55 8.19 9.92
C VAL A 26 4.88 7.16 10.84
N LEU A 27 5.60 6.09 11.15
CA LEU A 27 5.04 4.92 11.83
C LEU A 27 5.59 4.84 13.26
N PRO A 28 4.75 4.49 14.25
CA PRO A 28 5.19 4.34 15.63
C PRO A 28 5.97 3.04 15.85
N ASP A 29 6.46 2.86 17.08
CA ASP A 29 7.05 1.60 17.53
C ASP A 29 6.07 0.42 17.45
N ASN A 30 6.61 -0.81 17.49
CA ASN A 30 5.85 -2.06 17.40
C ASN A 30 5.06 -2.24 16.10
N ILE A 31 5.44 -1.53 15.03
CA ILE A 31 5.00 -1.84 13.68
C ILE A 31 5.48 -3.25 13.30
N THR A 32 4.57 -4.05 12.74
CA THR A 32 4.86 -5.43 12.33
C THR A 32 4.84 -5.55 10.81
N THR A 33 5.40 -6.63 10.28
CA THR A 33 5.34 -6.92 8.84
C THR A 33 3.91 -7.06 8.32
N ASP A 34 2.96 -7.49 9.16
CA ASP A 34 1.54 -7.55 8.80
C ASP A 34 0.92 -6.16 8.62
N HIS A 35 1.40 -5.14 9.35
CA HIS A 35 0.99 -3.76 9.11
C HIS A 35 1.52 -3.22 7.77
N LEU A 36 2.74 -3.62 7.40
CA LEU A 36 3.39 -3.18 6.15
C LEU A 36 2.84 -3.92 4.92
N SER A 37 2.58 -5.22 5.07
CA SER A 37 2.19 -6.16 4.01
C SER A 37 1.19 -7.17 4.57
N PRO A 38 -0.10 -6.79 4.69
CA PRO A 38 -1.14 -7.65 5.24
C PRO A 38 -1.39 -8.85 4.33
N SER A 39 -1.90 -9.94 4.93
CA SER A 39 -2.31 -11.16 4.20
C SER A 39 -3.82 -11.39 4.16
N ASN A 40 -4.61 -10.41 4.62
CA ASN A 40 -6.07 -10.49 4.77
C ASN A 40 -6.81 -10.50 3.42
N ALA A 41 -8.14 -10.67 3.48
CA ALA A 41 -9.04 -10.52 2.34
C ALA A 41 -8.88 -9.13 1.69
N ILE A 42 -8.97 -9.09 0.37
CA ILE A 42 -8.95 -7.84 -0.39
C ILE A 42 -10.37 -7.26 -0.36
N MET A 43 -10.53 -6.10 0.27
CA MET A 43 -11.80 -5.40 0.35
C MET A 43 -12.05 -4.59 -0.94
N LEU A 44 -13.31 -4.45 -1.36
CA LEU A 44 -13.68 -3.69 -2.55
C LEU A 44 -13.23 -2.22 -2.50
N ASP A 45 -13.30 -1.60 -1.34
CA ASP A 45 -12.90 -0.21 -1.08
C ASP A 45 -11.38 -0.03 -0.89
N SER A 46 -10.59 -1.10 -0.98
CA SER A 46 -9.14 -1.02 -0.98
C SER A 46 -8.57 -0.68 -2.36
N ALA A 47 -7.36 -0.14 -2.41
CA ALA A 47 -6.67 0.13 -3.68
C ALA A 47 -6.51 -1.13 -4.56
N ALA A 48 -6.32 -2.30 -3.95
CA ALA A 48 -6.27 -3.58 -4.66
C ALA A 48 -7.66 -4.02 -5.14
N GLY A 49 -8.70 -3.81 -4.35
CA GLY A 49 -10.09 -4.08 -4.73
C GLY A 49 -10.52 -3.25 -5.92
N GLU A 50 -10.27 -1.95 -5.90
CA GLU A 50 -10.55 -1.05 -7.03
C GLU A 50 -9.82 -1.50 -8.31
N TYR A 51 -8.57 -1.96 -8.17
CA TYR A 51 -7.79 -2.49 -9.29
C TYR A 51 -8.37 -3.80 -9.85
N LEU A 52 -8.78 -4.74 -8.99
CA LEU A 52 -9.41 -6.00 -9.42
C LEU A 52 -10.79 -5.75 -10.05
N ALA A 53 -11.59 -4.84 -9.48
CA ALA A 53 -12.87 -4.41 -10.02
C ALA A 53 -12.71 -3.80 -11.42
N LYS A 54 -11.70 -2.93 -11.62
CA LYS A 54 -11.36 -2.35 -12.93
C LYS A 54 -10.96 -3.39 -13.97
N MET A 55 -10.49 -4.57 -13.54
CA MET A 55 -10.21 -5.70 -14.43
C MET A 55 -11.45 -6.57 -14.71
N GLY A 56 -12.61 -6.24 -14.14
CA GLY A 56 -13.86 -6.96 -14.34
C GLY A 56 -14.03 -8.20 -13.45
N LEU A 57 -13.21 -8.35 -12.41
CA LEU A 57 -13.38 -9.43 -11.42
C LEU A 57 -14.55 -9.08 -10.48
N PRO A 58 -15.42 -10.04 -10.15
CA PRO A 58 -16.41 -9.85 -9.09
C PRO A 58 -15.72 -9.90 -7.70
N GLU A 59 -16.32 -9.28 -6.70
CA GLU A 59 -15.72 -9.13 -5.36
C GLU A 59 -15.47 -10.49 -4.69
N GLU A 60 -16.35 -11.47 -4.88
CA GLU A 60 -16.18 -12.84 -4.37
C GLU A 60 -14.89 -13.52 -4.87
N ASP A 61 -14.36 -13.10 -6.02
CA ASP A 61 -13.16 -13.64 -6.64
C ASP A 61 -11.89 -12.87 -6.25
N PHE A 62 -11.99 -11.81 -5.43
CA PHE A 62 -10.83 -11.00 -5.06
C PHE A 62 -9.82 -11.77 -4.21
N ASN A 63 -10.29 -12.73 -3.41
CA ASN A 63 -9.44 -13.55 -2.56
C ASN A 63 -8.62 -12.69 -1.57
N SER A 64 -7.48 -13.20 -1.08
CA SER A 64 -6.62 -12.48 -0.12
C SER A 64 -5.34 -11.92 -0.72
N TYR A 65 -4.74 -10.92 -0.09
CA TYR A 65 -3.43 -10.37 -0.48
C TYR A 65 -2.35 -11.46 -0.60
N ALA A 66 -2.41 -12.50 0.25
CA ALA A 66 -1.47 -13.62 0.20
C ALA A 66 -1.55 -14.41 -1.12
N THR A 67 -2.76 -14.59 -1.67
CA THR A 67 -2.94 -15.31 -2.95
C THR A 67 -2.44 -14.53 -4.16
N HIS A 68 -2.36 -13.20 -4.06
CA HIS A 68 -1.90 -12.32 -5.13
C HIS A 68 -0.40 -11.97 -5.05
N ARG A 69 0.40 -12.66 -4.22
CA ARG A 69 1.86 -12.39 -4.10
C ARG A 69 2.64 -12.52 -5.41
N GLY A 70 2.14 -13.30 -6.37
CA GLY A 70 2.73 -13.40 -7.72
C GLY A 70 2.43 -12.22 -8.63
N ASP A 71 1.50 -11.33 -8.25
CA ASP A 71 1.12 -10.13 -8.99
C ASP A 71 1.66 -8.89 -8.27
N HIS A 72 2.80 -8.38 -8.76
CA HIS A 72 3.44 -7.21 -8.15
C HIS A 72 2.56 -5.95 -8.16
N LEU A 73 1.60 -5.82 -9.08
CA LEU A 73 0.69 -4.67 -9.12
C LEU A 73 -0.33 -4.74 -7.97
N THR A 74 -0.83 -5.94 -7.66
CA THR A 74 -1.69 -6.15 -6.50
C THR A 74 -0.88 -6.04 -5.20
N ALA A 75 0.33 -6.60 -5.16
CA ALA A 75 1.20 -6.56 -3.98
C ALA A 75 1.62 -5.12 -3.61
N GLN A 76 1.92 -4.26 -4.59
CA GLN A 76 2.18 -2.84 -4.34
C GLN A 76 0.97 -2.14 -3.71
N ARG A 77 -0.25 -2.43 -4.20
CA ARG A 77 -1.50 -1.90 -3.65
C ARG A 77 -1.87 -2.46 -2.28
N ALA A 78 -1.30 -3.60 -1.91
CA ALA A 78 -1.41 -4.17 -0.57
C ALA A 78 -0.49 -3.46 0.45
N THR A 79 0.53 -2.75 -0.02
CA THR A 79 1.51 -2.10 0.86
C THR A 79 0.82 -1.04 1.70
N PHE A 80 0.94 -1.13 3.03
CA PHE A 80 0.23 -0.27 4.00
C PHE A 80 -1.30 -0.39 4.00
N ALA A 81 -1.87 -1.43 3.37
CA ALA A 81 -3.32 -1.60 3.29
C ALA A 81 -3.97 -2.15 4.57
N ASN A 82 -3.21 -2.31 5.67
CA ASN A 82 -3.73 -2.89 6.89
C ASN A 82 -4.72 -1.92 7.58
N PRO A 83 -5.96 -2.34 7.91
CA PRO A 83 -6.95 -1.48 8.56
C PRO A 83 -6.54 -1.04 9.98
N GLN A 84 -5.57 -1.72 10.60
CA GLN A 84 -5.01 -1.37 11.90
C GLN A 84 -3.73 -0.53 11.82
N LEU A 85 -3.23 -0.22 10.62
CA LEU A 85 -2.06 0.63 10.45
C LEU A 85 -2.28 1.98 11.12
N VAL A 86 -1.29 2.43 11.89
CA VAL A 86 -1.22 3.77 12.47
C VAL A 86 -0.13 4.53 11.73
N ASN A 87 -0.52 5.60 11.04
CA ASN A 87 0.39 6.56 10.45
C ASN A 87 0.18 7.89 11.17
N GLU A 88 1.19 8.39 11.87
CA GLU A 88 1.11 9.63 12.66
C GLU A 88 0.78 10.86 11.80
N MET A 89 1.05 10.77 10.49
CA MET A 89 0.68 11.81 9.52
C MET A 89 -0.83 11.88 9.25
N ALA A 90 -1.55 10.76 9.37
CA ALA A 90 -2.96 10.63 8.98
C ALA A 90 -3.90 11.18 10.07
N VAL A 91 -3.93 12.50 10.24
CA VAL A 91 -4.76 13.18 11.24
C VAL A 91 -6.07 13.65 10.59
N VAL A 92 -7.20 13.17 11.10
CA VAL A 92 -8.56 13.56 10.69
C VAL A 92 -9.29 14.06 11.93
N ASP A 93 -9.91 15.25 11.85
CA ASP A 93 -10.61 15.89 12.96
C ASP A 93 -9.77 16.01 14.25
N GLY A 94 -8.47 16.30 14.08
CA GLY A 94 -7.51 16.47 15.18
C GLY A 94 -7.03 15.18 15.85
N LYS A 95 -7.36 14.01 15.31
CA LYS A 95 -6.91 12.71 15.84
C LYS A 95 -6.27 11.86 14.75
N VAL A 96 -5.25 11.09 15.12
CA VAL A 96 -4.67 10.08 14.23
C VAL A 96 -5.74 9.03 13.90
N LYS A 97 -6.00 8.82 12.62
CA LYS A 97 -6.97 7.87 12.10
C LYS A 97 -6.25 6.61 11.64
N LYS A 98 -6.68 5.45 12.15
CA LYS A 98 -6.18 4.15 11.71
C LYS A 98 -6.64 3.82 10.29
N GLY A 99 -5.83 3.02 9.61
CA GLY A 99 -6.15 2.42 8.31
C GLY A 99 -5.10 2.71 7.26
N SER A 100 -5.45 2.38 6.02
CA SER A 100 -4.62 2.58 4.83
C SER A 100 -4.60 4.06 4.41
N LEU A 101 -4.10 4.93 5.28
CA LEU A 101 -4.15 6.38 5.11
C LEU A 101 -2.77 7.02 5.23
N THR A 102 -2.56 8.09 4.48
CA THR A 102 -1.42 8.99 4.65
C THR A 102 -1.82 10.41 4.33
N ARG A 103 -1.10 11.37 4.90
CA ARG A 103 -1.23 12.78 4.53
C ARG A 103 -0.31 13.06 3.36
N ILE A 104 -0.89 13.50 2.24
CA ILE A 104 -0.17 13.91 1.05
C ILE A 104 0.47 15.27 1.34
N GLU A 105 1.79 15.32 1.31
CA GLU A 105 2.55 16.57 1.49
C GLU A 105 3.01 17.12 0.14
N PRO A 106 2.99 18.47 -0.06
CA PRO A 106 2.67 19.52 0.91
C PRO A 106 1.18 19.88 1.02
N GLU A 107 0.31 19.24 0.24
CA GLU A 107 -1.11 19.59 0.12
C GLU A 107 -1.85 19.49 1.46
N GLY A 108 -1.34 18.65 2.35
CA GLY A 108 -1.85 18.46 3.69
C GLY A 108 -3.15 17.68 3.77
N VAL A 109 -3.53 17.00 2.68
CA VAL A 109 -4.78 16.24 2.54
C VAL A 109 -4.55 14.80 2.95
N VAL A 110 -5.47 14.23 3.71
CA VAL A 110 -5.51 12.80 4.09
C VAL A 110 -6.51 12.06 3.20
#